data_AF-A0A841EAV0-F1
#
_entry.id   AF-A0A841EAV0-F1
#
_cell.length_a   1.000
_cell.length_b   1.000
_cell.length_c   1.000
_cell.angle_alpha   90.00
_cell.angle_beta   90.00
_cell.angle_gamma   90.00
#
_symmetry.space_group_name_H-M   'P 1'
#
loop_
_entity.id
_entity.type
_entity.pdbx_description
1 polymer ?
#
loop_
_entity_poly.entity_id
_entity_poly.type
_entity_poly.pdbx_seq_one_letter_code
_entity_poly.pdbx_strand_id
1 'polypeptide(L)' 'MNTSPHLCPGCGELAVADYNVFPPRMWHSDVQTWHCENCRLNLRRERTARGWSPWRPTR' A
#
# COMPACT_ATOMS: atom_id res chain seq x y z
N MET A 1 -12.80 4.52 -11.37
CA MET A 1 -12.11 4.00 -10.16
C MET A 1 -10.64 4.36 -10.29
N ASN A 2 -10.12 5.22 -9.42
CA ASN A 2 -8.75 5.69 -9.52
C ASN A 2 -7.80 4.58 -9.04
N THR A 3 -7.10 3.92 -9.97
CA THR A 3 -6.24 2.74 -9.70
C THR A 3 -4.79 3.14 -9.44
N SER A 4 -4.54 4.38 -9.01
CA SER A 4 -3.19 4.81 -8.67
C SER A 4 -2.62 3.89 -7.59
N PRO A 5 -1.41 3.34 -7.78
CA PRO A 5 -0.84 2.34 -6.88
C PRO A 5 -0.54 2.89 -5.48
N HIS A 6 -0.66 4.20 -5.31
CA HIS A 6 -0.40 4.92 -4.08
C HIS A 6 -1.66 5.21 -3.26
N LEU A 7 -2.87 5.00 -3.83
CA LEU A 7 -4.12 5.34 -3.16
C LEU A 7 -4.71 4.15 -2.40
N CYS A 8 -5.39 4.46 -1.30
CA CYS A 8 -6.18 3.53 -0.54
C CYS A 8 -7.51 3.26 -1.29
N PRO A 9 -7.84 1.99 -1.58
CA PRO A 9 -9.10 1.64 -2.23
C PRO A 9 -10.34 1.91 -1.35
N GLY A 10 -10.17 2.08 -0.04
CA GLY A 10 -11.27 2.33 0.89
C GLY A 10 -11.70 3.79 0.98
N CYS A 11 -10.75 4.73 1.06
CA CYS A 11 -11.05 6.16 1.22
C CYS A 11 -10.64 7.03 0.02
N GLY A 12 -9.92 6.47 -0.96
CA GLY A 12 -9.45 7.21 -2.15
C GLY A 12 -8.26 8.14 -1.91
N GLU A 13 -7.85 8.34 -0.67
CA GLU A 13 -6.67 9.12 -0.28
C GLU A 13 -5.38 8.33 -0.44
N LEU A 14 -4.23 9.03 -0.37
CA LEU A 14 -2.93 8.36 -0.30
C LEU A 14 -2.90 7.34 0.85
N ALA A 15 -2.51 6.11 0.53
CA ALA A 15 -2.38 5.04 1.51
C ALA A 15 -1.25 5.33 2.50
N VAL A 16 -0.18 5.96 2.02
CA VAL A 16 1.00 6.41 2.77
C VAL A 16 1.36 7.81 2.32
N ALA A 17 1.57 8.73 3.27
CA ALA A 17 1.96 10.10 2.95
C ALA A 17 3.46 10.22 2.60
N ASP A 18 4.30 9.41 3.24
CA ASP A 18 5.75 9.39 3.03
C ASP A 18 6.30 7.95 2.90
N TYR A 19 6.90 7.63 1.77
CA TYR A 19 7.49 6.30 1.54
C TYR A 19 8.72 6.02 2.43
N ASN A 20 9.36 7.05 2.99
CA ASN A 20 10.50 6.90 3.88
C ASN A 20 10.12 6.31 5.25
N VAL A 21 8.83 6.38 5.62
CA VAL A 21 8.35 5.77 6.87
C VAL A 21 8.14 4.26 6.75
N PHE A 22 8.32 3.67 5.55
CA PHE A 22 8.22 2.23 5.41
C PHE A 22 9.32 1.53 6.22
N PRO A 23 8.94 0.61 7.14
CA PRO A 23 9.92 -0.10 7.94
C PRO A 23 10.83 -0.91 7.02
N PRO A 24 12.15 -0.97 7.30
CA PRO A 24 13.14 -1.66 6.47
C PRO A 24 12.73 -3.07 6.00
N ARG A 25 12.03 -3.82 6.88
CA ARG A 25 11.51 -5.16 6.60
C ARG A 25 10.62 -5.25 5.34
N MET A 26 9.92 -4.17 4.99
CA MET A 26 9.01 -4.11 3.85
C MET A 26 9.75 -4.04 2.51
N TRP A 27 11.01 -3.63 2.50
CA TRP A 27 11.82 -3.56 1.28
C TRP A 27 12.48 -4.90 0.92
N HIS A 28 12.64 -5.78 1.89
CA HIS A 28 13.22 -7.13 1.71
C HIS A 28 12.18 -8.21 1.41
N SER A 29 10.90 -7.87 1.44
CA SER A 29 9.79 -8.80 1.18
C SER A 29 9.17 -8.49 -0.17
N ASP A 30 8.69 -9.50 -0.90
CA ASP A 30 7.84 -9.33 -2.08
C ASP A 30 6.38 -8.99 -1.71
N VAL A 31 6.07 -8.91 -0.41
CA VAL A 31 4.77 -8.53 0.11
C VAL A 31 4.93 -7.38 1.11
N GLN A 32 4.17 -6.33 0.90
CA GLN A 32 4.10 -5.18 1.79
C GLN A 32 2.70 -5.06 2.38
N THR A 33 2.63 -4.86 3.69
CA THR A 33 1.40 -4.56 4.43
C THR A 33 1.49 -3.19 5.07
N TRP A 34 0.42 -2.40 5.00
CA TRP A 34 0.37 -1.05 5.55
C TRP A 34 -1.02 -0.73 6.10
N HIS A 35 -1.08 0.16 7.09
CA HIS A 35 -2.35 0.68 7.58
C HIS A 35 -2.57 2.05 6.94
N CYS A 36 -3.70 2.23 6.24
CA CYS A 36 -4.02 3.53 5.66
C CYS A 36 -4.06 4.61 6.75
N GLU A 37 -3.31 5.70 6.58
CA GLU A 37 -3.23 6.77 7.59
C GLU A 37 -4.58 7.50 7.78
N ASN A 38 -5.43 7.53 6.75
CA ASN A 38 -6.72 8.21 6.81
C ASN A 38 -7.85 7.33 7.37
N CYS A 39 -8.10 6.15 6.79
CA CYS A 39 -9.22 5.29 7.19
C CYS A 39 -8.83 4.07 8.02
N ARG A 40 -7.54 3.92 8.35
CA ARG A 40 -6.96 2.80 9.12
C ARG A 40 -7.23 1.40 8.55
N LEU A 41 -7.67 1.33 7.29
CA LEU A 41 -7.87 0.07 6.59
C LEU A 41 -6.52 -0.65 6.46
N ASN A 42 -6.53 -1.96 6.70
CA ASN A 42 -5.38 -2.81 6.46
C ASN A 42 -5.24 -3.04 4.96
N LEU A 43 -4.07 -2.68 4.43
CA LEU A 43 -3.75 -2.75 3.02
C LEU A 43 -2.58 -3.71 2.79
N ARG A 44 -2.59 -4.37 1.64
CA ARG A 44 -1.50 -5.20 1.13
C ARG A 44 -1.23 -4.90 -0.33
N ARG A 45 0.04 -4.98 -0.70
CA ARG A 45 0.50 -5.03 -2.09
C ARG A 45 1.65 -6.01 -2.23
N GLU A 46 1.91 -6.39 -3.47
CA GLU A 46 2.86 -7.44 -3.81
C GLU A 46 3.78 -6.96 -4.94
N ARG A 47 5.03 -7.43 -4.95
CA ARG A 47 5.98 -7.17 -6.01
C ARG A 47 5.65 -8.06 -7.19
N THR A 48 5.41 -7.43 -8.33
CA THR A 48 5.14 -8.08 -9.61
C THR A 48 6.29 -7.82 -10.58
N ALA A 49 6.26 -8.48 -11.75
CA ALA A 49 7.22 -8.21 -12.83
C ALA A 49 7.22 -6.74 -13.30
N ARG A 50 6.15 -5.97 -13.05
CA ARG A 50 6.02 -4.55 -13.41
C ARG A 50 6.27 -3.59 -12.24
N GLY A 51 6.72 -4.10 -11.09
CA GLY A 51 6.87 -3.35 -9.85
C GLY A 51 5.77 -3.66 -8.84
N TRP A 52 5.56 -2.77 -7.86
CA TRP A 52 4.55 -2.95 -6.82
C TRP A 52 3.14 -2.89 -7.40
N SER A 53 2.31 -3.88 -7.07
CA SER A 53 0.88 -3.84 -7.35
C SER A 53 0.19 -2.71 -6.55
N PRO A 54 -1.01 -2.27 -6.97
CA PRO A 54 -1.78 -1.32 -6.18
C PRO A 54 -2.14 -1.88 -4.81
N TRP A 55 -2.33 -1.00 -3.83
CA TRP A 55 -2.85 -1.38 -2.52
C TRP A 55 -4.23 -2.02 -2.63
N ARG A 56 -4.40 -3.15 -1.95
CA ARG A 56 -5.67 -3.89 -1.83
C ARG A 56 -6.02 -4.06 -0.36
N PRO A 57 -7.32 -4.07 0.01
CA PRO A 57 -7.71 -4.36 1.39
C PRO A 57 -7.32 -5.79 1.75
N THR A 58 -6.75 -5.99 2.93
CA THR A 58 -6.67 -7.31 3.55
C THR A 58 -7.87 -7.48 4.46
N ARG A 59 -8.66 -8.53 4.22
CA ARG A 59 -9.83 -8.89 5.02
C ARG A 59 -9.42 -9.29 6.43
#